data_AF-A0A1X3CY06-F1
#
_entry.id   AF-A0A1X3CY06-F1
#
_cell.length_a   1.000
_cell.length_b   1.000
_cell.length_c   1.000
_cell.angle_alpha   90.00
_cell.angle_beta   90.00
_cell.angle_gamma   90.00
#
_symmetry.space_group_name_H-M   'P 1'
#
loop_
_entity.id
_entity.type
_entity.pdbx_description
1 polymer ?
#
loop_
_entity_poly.entity_id
_entity_poly.type
_entity_poly.pdbx_seq_one_letter_code
_entity_poly.pdbx_strand_id
1 'polypeptide(L)'
;MKKISISLLMALSVSTVWAITPEQLIGNWQCKSSDETEMTFSFANDKGLESSVNLKIPNDDGSFLLYRIGMKGTWLLKGQQVFLDARFNQVDRIHTELKSELAKQTDEWMFSELQGDVQRRKSEKSYLQVEQIKDKQMTAYVTGNESDKLSCIKSN
;
A
#
# COMPACT_ATOMS: atom_id res chain seq x y z
N MET A 1 -11.09 -43.34 50.46
CA MET A 1 -11.33 -42.15 49.62
C MET A 1 -10.45 -42.24 48.38
N LYS A 2 -11.02 -42.47 47.19
CA LYS A 2 -10.30 -42.58 45.91
C LYS A 2 -10.09 -41.17 45.33
N LYS A 3 -8.84 -40.74 45.13
CA LYS A 3 -8.51 -39.55 44.34
C LYS A 3 -8.53 -39.92 42.87
N ILE A 4 -9.48 -39.37 42.12
CA ILE A 4 -9.51 -39.45 40.65
C ILE A 4 -8.55 -38.38 40.15
N SER A 5 -7.49 -38.80 39.46
CA SER A 5 -6.58 -37.89 38.75
C SER A 5 -7.14 -37.70 37.34
N ILE A 6 -7.71 -36.52 37.07
CA ILE A 6 -8.13 -36.12 35.73
C ILE A 6 -6.93 -35.44 35.08
N SER A 7 -6.20 -36.19 34.26
CA SER A 7 -5.20 -35.61 33.36
C SER A 7 -5.95 -34.86 32.26
N LEU A 8 -6.05 -33.54 32.40
CA LEU A 8 -6.61 -32.65 31.40
C LEU A 8 -5.61 -32.57 30.23
N LEU A 9 -5.89 -33.33 29.17
CA LEU A 9 -5.18 -33.23 27.90
C LEU A 9 -5.63 -31.92 27.23
N MET A 10 -4.87 -30.83 27.41
CA MET A 10 -5.10 -29.61 26.64
C MET A 10 -4.73 -29.89 25.18
N ALA A 11 -5.74 -30.13 24.34
CA ALA A 11 -5.59 -30.04 22.91
C ALA A 11 -5.37 -28.56 22.56
N LEU A 12 -4.11 -28.17 22.37
CA LEU A 12 -3.77 -26.93 21.68
C LEU A 12 -4.27 -27.08 20.25
N SER A 13 -5.45 -26.55 19.94
CA SER A 13 -5.83 -26.27 18.56
C SER A 13 -4.88 -25.17 18.07
N VAL A 14 -3.76 -25.57 17.48
CA VAL A 14 -2.96 -24.66 16.67
C VAL A 14 -3.86 -24.32 15.49
N SER A 15 -4.61 -23.23 15.60
CA SER A 15 -5.23 -22.63 14.42
C SER A 15 -4.07 -22.40 13.47
N THR A 16 -4.06 -23.11 12.35
CA THR A 16 -3.10 -22.86 11.29
C THR A 16 -3.41 -21.47 10.77
N VAL A 17 -2.76 -20.46 11.37
CA VAL A 17 -2.64 -19.16 10.75
C VAL A 17 -1.83 -19.43 9.49
N TRP A 18 -2.52 -19.46 8.35
CA TRP A 18 -1.87 -19.67 7.06
C TRP A 18 -0.93 -18.49 6.86
N ALA A 19 0.36 -18.72 7.11
CA ALA A 19 1.37 -17.71 6.87
C ALA A 19 1.43 -17.48 5.36
N ILE A 20 1.31 -16.22 4.94
CA ILE A 20 1.55 -15.83 3.55
C ILE A 20 3.01 -16.10 3.19
N THR A 21 3.26 -16.48 1.94
CA THR A 21 4.63 -16.70 1.45
C THR A 21 5.10 -15.53 0.58
N PRO A 22 6.42 -15.28 0.49
CA PRO A 22 6.97 -14.28 -0.42
C PRO A 22 6.49 -14.43 -1.87
N GLU A 23 6.37 -15.67 -2.36
CA GLU A 23 5.98 -15.99 -3.74
C GLU A 23 4.55 -15.55 -4.05
N GLN A 24 3.66 -15.58 -3.05
CA GLN A 24 2.29 -15.09 -3.21
C GLN A 24 2.28 -13.56 -3.43
N LEU A 25 3.14 -12.83 -2.70
CA LEU A 25 3.27 -11.37 -2.78
C LEU A 25 3.97 -10.87 -4.04
N ILE A 26 4.97 -11.59 -4.53
CA ILE A 26 5.79 -11.16 -5.68
C ILE A 26 4.91 -10.83 -6.89
N GLY A 27 5.14 -9.67 -7.52
CA GLY A 27 4.41 -9.20 -8.69
C GLY A 27 3.77 -7.83 -8.49
N ASN A 28 2.94 -7.43 -9.45
CA ASN A 28 2.28 -6.14 -9.49
C ASN A 28 0.88 -6.22 -8.90
N TRP A 29 0.55 -5.28 -8.02
CA TRP A 29 -0.74 -5.17 -7.35
C TRP A 29 -1.31 -3.79 -7.59
N GLN A 30 -2.57 -3.76 -8.05
CA GLN A 30 -3.40 -2.56 -8.06
C GLN A 30 -4.28 -2.59 -6.82
N CYS A 31 -4.18 -1.57 -5.99
CA CYS A 31 -4.84 -1.48 -4.70
C CYS A 31 -5.75 -0.26 -4.66
N LYS A 32 -6.85 -0.38 -3.91
CA LYS A 32 -7.73 0.73 -3.55
C LYS A 32 -7.96 0.74 -2.05
N SER A 33 -7.85 1.91 -1.44
CA SER A 33 -8.30 2.15 -0.07
C SER A 33 -9.80 2.43 -0.01
N SER A 34 -10.33 2.52 1.21
CA SER A 34 -11.77 2.73 1.44
C SER A 34 -12.27 4.12 1.02
N ASP A 35 -11.37 5.10 0.89
CA ASP A 35 -11.64 6.42 0.31
C ASP A 35 -11.46 6.47 -1.22
N GLU A 36 -11.35 5.29 -1.86
CA GLU A 36 -11.09 5.13 -3.30
C GLU A 36 -9.73 5.66 -3.79
N THR A 37 -8.79 5.97 -2.88
CA THR A 37 -7.42 6.32 -3.29
C THR A 37 -6.74 5.11 -3.93
N GLU A 38 -6.26 5.31 -5.16
CA GLU A 38 -5.62 4.26 -5.95
C GLU A 38 -4.12 4.19 -5.67
N MET A 39 -3.64 2.98 -5.42
CA MET A 39 -2.24 2.67 -5.13
C MET A 39 -1.76 1.51 -5.97
N THR A 40 -0.45 1.46 -6.21
CA THR A 40 0.20 0.28 -6.80
C THR A 40 1.36 -0.18 -5.94
N PHE A 41 1.60 -1.49 -5.94
CA PHE A 41 2.78 -2.11 -5.34
C PHE A 41 3.37 -3.12 -6.31
N SER A 42 4.67 -3.06 -6.54
CA SER A 42 5.45 -4.04 -7.28
C SER A 42 6.48 -4.65 -6.35
N PHE A 43 6.26 -5.91 -5.96
CA PHE A 43 7.17 -6.66 -5.10
C PHE A 43 8.07 -7.55 -5.95
N ALA A 44 9.36 -7.21 -6.05
CA ALA A 44 10.32 -7.96 -6.84
C ALA A 44 10.94 -9.14 -6.06
N ASN A 45 11.41 -10.15 -6.79
CA ASN A 45 12.04 -11.35 -6.23
C ASN A 45 13.29 -11.04 -5.39
N ASP A 46 14.07 -10.05 -5.81
CA ASP A 46 15.30 -9.58 -5.17
C ASP A 46 15.05 -8.61 -3.99
N LYS A 47 13.79 -8.53 -3.52
CA LYS A 47 13.32 -7.62 -2.47
C LYS A 47 13.22 -6.16 -2.88
N GLY A 48 13.35 -5.84 -4.17
CA GLY A 48 13.00 -4.51 -4.68
C GLY A 48 11.52 -4.20 -4.53
N LEU A 49 11.22 -2.94 -4.20
CA LEU A 49 9.87 -2.39 -4.09
C LEU A 49 9.74 -1.16 -5.00
N GLU A 50 8.73 -1.17 -5.85
CA GLU A 50 8.19 0.06 -6.47
C GLU A 50 6.75 0.24 -6.03
N SER A 51 6.35 1.44 -5.68
CA SER A 51 4.98 1.75 -5.29
C SER A 51 4.57 3.12 -5.80
N SER A 52 3.28 3.34 -6.00
CA SER A 52 2.76 4.67 -6.32
C SER A 52 1.42 4.91 -5.68
N VAL A 53 1.10 6.18 -5.43
CA VAL A 53 -0.24 6.64 -5.04
C VAL A 53 -0.72 7.70 -6.03
N ASN A 54 -1.98 7.62 -6.45
CA ASN A 54 -2.62 8.66 -7.26
C ASN A 54 -3.30 9.67 -6.33
N LEU A 55 -2.77 10.90 -6.27
CA LEU A 55 -3.35 12.00 -5.52
C LEU A 55 -4.30 12.80 -6.41
N LYS A 56 -5.56 12.91 -5.98
CA LYS A 56 -6.61 13.65 -6.67
C LYS A 56 -6.96 14.92 -5.89
N ILE A 57 -6.76 16.08 -6.50
CA ILE A 57 -7.04 17.39 -5.90
C ILE A 57 -8.20 18.04 -6.66
N PRO A 58 -9.32 18.36 -6.00
CA PRO A 58 -10.44 19.05 -6.64
C PRO A 58 -10.09 20.49 -7.01
N ASN A 59 -10.60 20.94 -8.15
CA ASN A 59 -10.63 22.34 -8.56
C ASN A 59 -12.03 22.92 -8.40
N ASP A 60 -12.12 24.24 -8.32
CA ASP A 60 -13.39 24.97 -8.15
C ASP A 60 -14.35 24.79 -9.36
N ASP A 61 -13.83 24.47 -10.54
CA ASP A 61 -14.61 24.23 -11.76
C ASP A 61 -15.13 22.78 -11.87
N GLY A 62 -14.97 21.97 -10.81
CA GLY A 62 -15.37 20.57 -10.75
C GLY A 62 -14.43 19.61 -11.49
N SER A 63 -13.35 20.11 -12.10
CA SER A 63 -12.25 19.28 -12.58
C SER A 63 -11.36 18.84 -11.41
N PHE A 64 -10.38 17.97 -11.71
CA PHE A 64 -9.40 17.52 -10.73
C PHE A 64 -8.01 17.57 -11.32
N LEU A 65 -7.04 18.01 -10.51
CA LEU A 65 -5.64 17.74 -10.76
C LEU A 65 -5.33 16.33 -10.27
N LEU A 66 -4.62 15.56 -11.10
CA LEU A 66 -4.24 14.19 -10.78
C LEU A 66 -2.73 14.03 -10.88
N TYR A 67 -2.12 13.64 -9.77
CA TYR A 67 -0.68 13.40 -9.67
C TYR A 67 -0.43 11.95 -9.30
N ARG A 68 0.61 11.35 -9.86
CA ARG A 68 1.14 10.07 -9.40
C ARG A 68 2.42 10.32 -8.64
N ILE A 69 2.43 9.93 -7.37
CA ILE A 69 3.61 10.02 -6.51
C ILE A 69 4.21 8.63 -6.41
N GLY A 70 5.46 8.49 -6.86
CA GLY A 70 6.18 7.22 -6.86
C GLY A 70 7.11 7.07 -5.66
N MET A 71 7.30 5.83 -5.23
CA MET A 71 8.24 5.41 -4.20
C MET A 71 9.06 4.23 -4.70
N LYS A 72 10.35 4.20 -4.35
CA LYS A 72 11.24 3.05 -4.57
C LYS A 72 11.97 2.66 -3.29
N GLY A 73 12.21 1.37 -3.14
CA GLY A 73 12.83 0.87 -1.92
C GLY A 73 12.95 -0.65 -1.89
N THR A 74 12.80 -1.19 -0.68
CA THR A 74 12.85 -2.63 -0.42
C THR A 74 11.68 -3.10 0.43
N TRP A 75 11.42 -4.40 0.39
CA TRP A 75 10.39 -5.03 1.21
C TRP A 75 10.88 -6.28 1.95
N LEU A 76 10.27 -6.57 3.10
CA LEU A 76 10.55 -7.75 3.90
C LEU A 76 9.27 -8.32 4.51
N LEU A 77 9.04 -9.62 4.31
CA LEU A 77 7.92 -10.34 4.92
C LEU A 77 8.34 -10.99 6.26
N LYS A 78 7.59 -10.74 7.32
CA LYS A 78 7.68 -11.48 8.60
C LYS A 78 6.28 -11.90 9.05
N GLY A 79 5.98 -13.19 8.99
CA GLY A 79 4.63 -13.69 9.28
C GLY A 79 3.62 -13.14 8.28
N GLN A 80 2.72 -12.27 8.74
CA GLN A 80 1.72 -11.58 7.91
C GLN A 80 2.04 -10.10 7.65
N GLN A 81 3.20 -9.62 8.11
CA GLN A 81 3.59 -8.22 7.98
C GLN A 81 4.61 -8.02 6.86
N VAL A 82 4.29 -7.16 5.91
CA VAL A 82 5.19 -6.72 4.85
C VAL A 82 5.76 -5.37 5.24
N PHE A 83 7.01 -5.34 5.71
CA PHE A 83 7.74 -4.13 6.02
C PHE A 83 8.25 -3.50 4.74
N LEU A 84 8.05 -2.20 4.59
CA LEU A 84 8.46 -1.39 3.45
C LEU A 84 9.50 -0.37 3.94
N ASP A 85 10.66 -0.32 3.30
CA ASP A 85 11.63 0.76 3.48
C ASP A 85 11.81 1.42 2.11
N ALA A 86 11.09 2.53 1.92
CA ALA A 86 11.02 3.20 0.63
C ALA A 86 11.14 4.70 0.78
N ARG A 87 11.63 5.34 -0.27
CA ARG A 87 11.67 6.79 -0.39
C ARG A 87 10.82 7.20 -1.57
N PHE A 88 10.18 8.36 -1.45
CA PHE A 88 9.63 9.04 -2.61
C PHE A 88 10.73 9.27 -3.65
N ASN A 89 10.42 9.05 -4.92
CA ASN A 89 11.42 9.15 -5.99
C ASN A 89 10.97 9.98 -7.19
N GLN A 90 9.66 10.13 -7.41
CA GLN A 90 9.14 10.88 -8.55
C GLN A 90 7.72 11.41 -8.28
N VAL A 91 7.36 12.45 -9.04
CA VAL A 91 6.01 12.98 -9.14
C VAL A 91 5.70 13.18 -10.62
N ASP A 92 4.62 12.58 -11.09
CA ASP A 92 4.15 12.69 -12.47
C ASP A 92 2.78 13.36 -12.50
N ARG A 93 2.56 14.25 -13.48
CA ARG A 93 1.21 14.72 -13.82
C ARG A 93 0.53 13.67 -14.69
N ILE A 94 -0.64 13.21 -14.28
CA ILE A 94 -1.40 12.20 -15.04
C ILE A 94 -2.81 12.66 -15.40
N HIS A 95 -3.14 13.93 -15.12
CA HIS A 95 -4.34 14.58 -15.63
C HIS A 95 -4.13 15.07 -17.08
N THR A 96 -5.23 15.24 -17.81
CA THR A 96 -5.26 15.78 -19.17
C THR A 96 -5.19 17.31 -19.16
N GLU A 97 -5.22 17.92 -20.35
CA GLU A 97 -5.21 19.37 -20.56
C GLU A 97 -6.18 20.14 -19.63
N LEU A 98 -5.66 21.19 -19.01
CA LEU A 98 -6.39 22.07 -18.10
C LEU A 98 -7.01 23.24 -18.87
N LYS A 99 -8.31 23.47 -18.64
CA LYS A 99 -9.10 24.43 -19.42
C LYS A 99 -8.97 25.88 -18.93
N SER A 100 -8.79 26.09 -17.63
CA SER A 100 -8.73 27.43 -17.03
C SER A 100 -7.31 27.83 -16.67
N GLU A 101 -7.01 29.12 -16.79
CA GLU A 101 -5.70 29.68 -16.41
C GLU A 101 -5.44 29.51 -14.91
N LEU A 102 -6.48 29.63 -14.09
CA LEU A 102 -6.41 29.36 -12.66
C LEU A 102 -5.99 27.91 -12.36
N ALA A 103 -6.58 26.92 -13.06
CA ALA A 103 -6.19 25.52 -12.87
C ALA A 103 -4.73 25.27 -13.27
N LYS A 104 -4.25 25.93 -14.34
CA LYS A 104 -2.84 25.83 -14.76
C LYS A 104 -1.89 26.41 -13.71
N GLN A 105 -2.20 27.57 -13.14
CA GLN A 105 -1.39 28.16 -12.08
C GLN A 105 -1.37 27.31 -10.82
N THR A 106 -2.54 26.76 -10.42
CA THR A 106 -2.64 25.82 -9.30
C THR A 106 -1.84 24.55 -9.56
N ASP A 107 -1.88 24.01 -10.79
CA ASP A 107 -1.08 22.85 -11.16
C ASP A 107 0.43 23.12 -11.10
N GLU A 108 0.89 24.24 -11.67
CA GLU A 108 2.30 24.61 -11.63
C GLU A 108 2.83 24.71 -10.20
N TRP A 109 2.09 25.41 -9.33
CA TRP A 109 2.44 25.56 -7.93
C TRP A 109 2.44 24.22 -7.20
N MET A 110 1.35 23.45 -7.32
CA MET A 110 1.18 22.18 -6.63
C MET A 110 2.23 21.15 -7.08
N PHE A 111 2.49 21.05 -8.37
CA PHE A 111 3.51 20.14 -8.89
C PHE A 111 4.90 20.50 -8.37
N SER A 112 5.25 21.79 -8.34
CA SER A 112 6.52 22.25 -7.77
C SER A 112 6.62 21.91 -6.28
N GLU A 113 5.54 22.06 -5.52
CA GLU A 113 5.52 21.73 -4.08
C GLU A 113 5.72 20.23 -3.86
N LEU A 114 4.99 19.39 -4.60
CA LEU A 114 5.12 17.93 -4.53
C LEU A 114 6.53 17.47 -4.92
N GLN A 115 7.12 18.04 -5.97
CA GLN A 115 8.50 17.74 -6.34
C GLN A 115 9.49 18.14 -5.23
N GLY A 116 9.30 19.30 -4.62
CA GLY A 116 10.09 19.75 -3.47
C GLY A 116 10.00 18.78 -2.30
N ASP A 117 8.80 18.32 -1.98
CA ASP A 117 8.56 17.36 -0.89
C ASP A 117 9.20 16.00 -1.14
N VAL A 118 9.13 15.49 -2.37
CA VAL A 118 9.83 14.25 -2.76
C VAL A 118 11.34 14.37 -2.57
N GLN A 119 11.94 15.54 -2.83
CA GLN A 119 13.37 15.76 -2.62
C GLN A 119 13.74 15.92 -1.13
N ARG A 120 12.86 16.49 -0.31
CA ARG A 120 13.12 16.76 1.12
C ARG A 120 12.89 15.54 2.00
N ARG A 121 11.93 14.68 1.65
CA ARG A 121 11.55 13.53 2.48
C ARG A 121 12.65 12.46 2.48
N LYS A 122 12.92 11.94 3.67
CA LYS A 122 13.81 10.77 3.87
C LYS A 122 13.03 9.48 3.61
N SER A 123 13.72 8.34 3.65
CA SER A 123 13.00 7.06 3.57
C SER A 123 12.00 6.95 4.71
N GLU A 124 10.80 6.48 4.38
CA GLU A 124 9.74 6.19 5.32
C GLU A 124 9.67 4.69 5.50
N LYS A 125 9.63 4.27 6.77
CA LYS A 125 9.40 2.88 7.14
C LYS A 125 7.92 2.70 7.43
N SER A 126 7.27 1.84 6.68
CA SER A 126 5.87 1.48 6.88
C SER A 126 5.72 -0.03 6.85
N TYR A 127 4.53 -0.52 7.18
CA TYR A 127 4.21 -1.94 7.00
C TYR A 127 2.77 -2.13 6.57
N LEU A 128 2.56 -3.19 5.79
CA LEU A 128 1.23 -3.70 5.45
C LEU A 128 0.96 -4.95 6.29
N GLN A 129 -0.17 -4.98 6.97
CA GLN A 129 -0.69 -6.21 7.59
C GLN A 129 -1.55 -6.93 6.55
N VAL A 130 -1.04 -8.03 5.99
CA VAL A 130 -1.75 -8.82 4.99
C VAL A 130 -2.58 -9.87 5.69
N GLU A 131 -3.90 -9.79 5.55
CA GLU A 131 -4.84 -10.72 6.16
C GLU A 131 -4.95 -12.01 5.34
N GLN A 132 -5.06 -11.87 4.01
CA GLN A 132 -5.23 -12.99 3.11
C GLN A 132 -4.76 -12.67 1.69
N ILE A 133 -4.26 -13.71 1.01
CA ILE A 133 -4.04 -13.71 -0.44
C ILE A 133 -4.74 -14.95 -1.02
N LYS A 134 -5.70 -14.73 -1.91
CA LYS A 134 -6.46 -15.81 -2.57
C LYS A 134 -6.82 -15.41 -3.99
N ASP A 135 -6.60 -16.29 -4.96
CA ASP A 135 -7.04 -16.12 -6.35
C ASP A 135 -6.68 -14.75 -6.94
N LYS A 136 -5.41 -14.33 -6.78
CA LYS A 136 -4.87 -13.02 -7.21
C LYS A 136 -5.47 -11.79 -6.50
N GLN A 137 -6.20 -11.98 -5.42
CA GLN A 137 -6.72 -10.91 -4.57
C GLN A 137 -5.96 -10.88 -3.25
N MET A 138 -5.71 -9.68 -2.73
CA MET A 138 -5.09 -9.47 -1.44
C MET A 138 -5.89 -8.44 -0.64
N THR A 139 -6.16 -8.76 0.62
CA THR A 139 -6.63 -7.79 1.62
C THR A 139 -5.46 -7.44 2.53
N ALA A 140 -5.17 -6.15 2.64
CA ALA A 140 -4.13 -5.66 3.52
C ALA A 140 -4.58 -4.40 4.28
N TYR A 141 -3.86 -4.03 5.34
CA TYR A 141 -4.11 -2.81 6.11
C TYR A 141 -2.82 -2.01 6.20
N VAL A 142 -2.88 -0.72 5.86
CA VAL A 142 -1.75 0.20 6.04
C VAL A 142 -1.66 0.54 7.52
N THR A 143 -0.54 0.23 8.16
CA THR A 143 -0.27 0.62 9.56
C THR A 143 -1.26 0.10 10.62
N GLY A 144 -1.72 -1.16 10.51
CA GLY A 144 -2.44 -1.84 11.60
C GLY A 144 -3.74 -1.18 12.09
N ASN A 145 -4.24 -0.16 11.38
CA ASN A 145 -5.51 0.49 11.61
C ASN A 145 -6.52 -0.08 10.62
N GLU A 146 -7.63 -0.61 11.11
CA GLU A 146 -8.66 -1.25 10.28
C GLU A 146 -9.32 -0.29 9.29
N SER A 147 -9.26 1.01 9.55
CA SER A 147 -9.79 2.06 8.66
C SER A 147 -8.98 2.22 7.37
N ASP A 148 -7.74 1.71 7.34
CA ASP A 148 -6.82 1.83 6.21
C ASP A 148 -6.74 0.51 5.40
N LYS A 149 -7.91 -0.12 5.20
CA LYS A 149 -8.04 -1.36 4.42
C LYS A 149 -7.74 -1.09 2.94
N LEU A 150 -6.82 -1.87 2.40
CA LEU A 150 -6.50 -2.00 1.00
C LEU A 150 -7.10 -3.27 0.42
N SER A 151 -7.84 -3.10 -0.68
CA SER A 151 -8.26 -4.20 -1.53
C SER A 151 -7.41 -4.19 -2.78
N CYS A 152 -6.66 -5.27 -3.01
CA CYS A 152 -5.67 -5.36 -4.06
C CYS A 152 -5.95 -6.50 -5.04
N ILE A 153 -5.72 -6.25 -6.32
CA ILE A 153 -5.81 -7.23 -7.39
C ILE A 153 -4.45 -7.32 -8.08
N LYS A 154 -3.95 -8.54 -8.24
CA LYS A 154 -2.69 -8.79 -8.93
C LYS A 154 -2.88 -8.50 -10.42
N SER A 155 -2.11 -7.56 -10.96
CA SER A 155 -2.07 -7.30 -12.39
C SER A 155 -1.39 -8.49 -13.09
N ASN A 156 -1.95 -8.90 -14.23
CA ASN A 156 -1.34 -9.95 -15.07
C ASN A 156 -0.04 -9.46 -15.70
#